data_AF-A0A1J3GA13-F1
#
_entry.id   AF-A0A1J3GA13-F1
#
_cell.length_a   1.000
_cell.length_b   1.000
_cell.length_c   1.000
_cell.angle_alpha   90.00
_cell.angle_beta   90.00
_cell.angle_gamma   90.00
#
_symmetry.space_group_name_H-M   'P 1'
#
loop_
_entity.id
_entity.type
_entity.pdbx_description
1 polymer ?
#
loop_
_entity_poly.entity_id
_entity_poly.type
_entity_poly.pdbx_seq_one_letter_code
_entity_poly.pdbx_strand_id
1 'polypeptide(L)'
;YLRVSVYELGSVYLQLCELLYIADDKNYEKLVDPSIFIPRFSNILLKGGTEEKAVAKTARDIIASMKRDWMQTGRKPSGICGAALYVAALSHGIKCSKSDIVKIVHICVATLTKRLIEFGHTEAASLTVDELGERERVLEKRPFTLTPHSNEGGRKLCKHQDSDGPFTYGLCSSCHKDFVTLSGGLVGGSDPPA
;
A
#
# COMPACT_ATOMS: atom_id res chain seq x y z
N TYR A 1 26.38 -8.18 12.87
CA TYR A 1 25.25 -7.29 13.25
C TYR A 1 25.81 -5.94 13.64
N LEU A 2 25.30 -4.85 13.04
CA LEU A 2 25.58 -3.50 13.49
C LEU A 2 24.86 -3.28 14.83
N ARG A 3 25.60 -2.96 15.90
CA ARG A 3 25.06 -2.70 17.25
C ARG A 3 24.56 -1.25 17.38
N VAL A 4 23.84 -0.77 16.37
CA VAL A 4 23.39 0.63 16.25
C VAL A 4 21.87 0.66 16.21
N SER A 5 21.27 1.68 16.80
CA SER A 5 19.82 1.83 16.81
C SER A 5 19.29 2.09 15.38
N VAL A 6 18.18 1.45 15.03
CA VAL A 6 17.52 1.68 13.73
C VAL A 6 17.04 3.14 13.62
N TYR A 7 16.74 3.78 14.74
CA TYR A 7 16.34 5.19 14.81
C TYR A 7 17.50 6.14 14.50
N GLU A 8 18.71 5.82 14.93
CA GLU A 8 19.92 6.60 14.62
C GLU A 8 20.24 6.51 13.14
N LEU A 9 20.21 5.28 12.57
CA LEU A 9 20.37 5.08 11.13
C LEU A 9 19.30 5.85 10.34
N GLY A 10 18.04 5.79 10.79
CA GLY A 10 16.93 6.50 10.16
C GLY A 10 17.14 8.02 10.19
N SER A 11 17.62 8.58 11.29
CA SER A 11 17.89 10.01 11.41
C SER A 11 18.97 10.48 10.42
N VAL A 12 20.08 9.74 10.33
CA VAL A 12 21.17 10.05 9.39
C VAL A 12 20.71 9.89 7.94
N TYR A 13 19.91 8.86 7.65
CA TYR A 13 19.32 8.67 6.32
C TYR A 13 18.44 9.86 5.89
N LEU A 14 17.58 10.35 6.78
CA LEU A 14 16.72 11.49 6.48
C LEU A 14 17.53 12.77 6.24
N GLN A 15 18.57 13.02 7.04
CA GLN A 15 19.49 14.15 6.81
C GLN A 15 20.16 14.06 5.44
N LEU A 16 20.58 12.87 5.03
CA LEU A 16 21.19 12.65 3.72
C LEU A 16 20.19 12.87 2.57
N CYS A 17 18.95 12.42 2.74
CA CYS A 17 17.88 12.67 1.75
C CYS A 17 17.58 14.15 1.57
N GLU A 18 17.57 14.92 2.66
CA GLU A 18 17.40 16.38 2.60
C GLU A 18 18.59 17.06 1.93
N LEU A 19 19.83 16.66 2.26
CA LEU A 19 21.04 17.26 1.71
C LEU A 19 21.21 16.98 0.20
N LEU A 20 20.81 15.79 -0.25
CA LEU A 20 20.94 15.35 -1.63
C LEU A 20 19.70 15.66 -2.50
N TYR A 21 18.68 16.34 -1.95
CA TYR A 21 17.42 16.64 -2.65
C TYR A 21 16.74 15.39 -3.25
N ILE A 22 16.83 14.25 -2.56
CA ILE A 22 16.29 12.96 -3.05
C ILE A 22 14.75 12.91 -2.96
N ALA A 23 14.15 13.70 -2.07
CA ALA A 23 12.71 13.79 -1.89
C ALA A 23 12.25 15.25 -1.97
N ASP A 24 11.64 15.62 -3.09
CA ASP A 24 10.93 16.89 -3.22
C ASP A 24 9.84 17.01 -2.15
N ASP A 25 9.74 18.20 -1.54
CA ASP A 25 8.73 18.56 -0.54
C ASP A 25 8.60 17.58 0.65
N LYS A 26 9.68 16.88 1.02
CA LYS A 26 9.67 15.89 2.12
C LYS A 26 8.70 14.73 1.90
N ASN A 27 8.38 14.42 0.64
CA ASN A 27 7.47 13.33 0.32
C ASN A 27 8.17 11.97 0.34
N TYR A 28 8.59 11.54 1.54
CA TYR A 28 9.30 10.28 1.74
C TYR A 28 8.42 9.05 1.49
N GLU A 29 7.10 9.19 1.47
CA GLU A 29 6.16 8.09 1.18
C GLU A 29 6.30 7.58 -0.27
N LYS A 30 6.70 8.46 -1.22
CA LYS A 30 7.02 8.03 -2.59
C LYS A 30 8.26 7.14 -2.68
N LEU A 31 9.11 7.12 -1.65
CA LEU A 31 10.36 6.37 -1.68
C LEU A 31 10.19 4.88 -1.40
N VAL A 32 9.05 4.45 -0.83
CA VAL A 32 8.90 3.07 -0.36
C VAL A 32 7.62 2.44 -0.91
N ASP A 33 7.78 1.69 -2.00
CA ASP A 33 6.76 0.76 -2.48
C ASP A 33 6.92 -0.61 -1.79
N PRO A 34 5.92 -1.11 -1.03
CA PRO A 34 5.95 -2.42 -0.39
C PRO A 34 6.13 -3.58 -1.39
N SER A 35 5.74 -3.40 -2.66
CA SER A 35 5.80 -4.44 -3.69
C SER A 35 7.24 -4.93 -3.96
N ILE A 36 8.25 -4.08 -3.73
CA ILE A 36 9.67 -4.40 -3.98
C ILE A 36 10.19 -5.51 -3.06
N PHE A 37 9.57 -5.70 -1.89
CA PHE A 37 10.00 -6.70 -0.92
C PHE A 37 9.41 -8.09 -1.21
N ILE A 38 8.34 -8.16 -2.01
CA ILE A 38 7.62 -9.41 -2.28
C ILE A 38 8.52 -10.51 -2.88
N PRO A 39 9.34 -10.27 -3.92
CA PRO A 39 10.20 -11.32 -4.48
C PRO A 39 11.13 -11.96 -3.45
N ARG A 40 11.69 -11.15 -2.55
CA ARG A 40 12.57 -11.65 -1.49
C ARG A 40 11.79 -12.49 -0.48
N PHE A 41 10.64 -11.99 -0.03
CA PHE A 41 9.84 -12.70 0.98
C PHE A 41 9.18 -13.97 0.44
N SER A 42 8.72 -13.97 -0.82
CA SER A 42 8.19 -15.17 -1.49
C SER A 42 9.25 -16.24 -1.62
N ASN A 43 10.48 -15.87 -2.05
CA ASN A 43 11.58 -16.81 -2.17
C ASN A 43 11.95 -17.44 -0.81
N ILE A 44 11.98 -16.65 0.27
CA ILE A 44 12.26 -17.19 1.62
C ILE A 44 11.16 -18.14 2.08
N LEU A 45 9.89 -17.80 1.85
CA LEU A 45 8.74 -18.62 2.25
C LEU A 45 8.68 -19.94 1.48
N LEU A 46 8.89 -19.88 0.16
CA LEU A 46 8.64 -20.98 -0.76
C LEU A 46 9.91 -21.72 -1.22
N LYS A 47 11.08 -21.21 -0.81
CA LYS A 47 12.39 -21.78 -1.12
C LYS A 47 12.62 -22.01 -2.62
N GLY A 48 12.13 -21.09 -3.46
CA GLY A 48 12.27 -21.17 -4.91
C GLY A 48 11.35 -22.20 -5.60
N GLY A 49 10.23 -22.59 -4.98
CA GLY A 49 9.24 -23.48 -5.60
C GLY A 49 8.62 -22.90 -6.88
N THR A 50 8.01 -23.76 -7.71
CA THR A 50 7.38 -23.38 -9.00
C THR A 50 6.29 -22.32 -8.82
N GLU A 51 5.56 -22.39 -7.71
CA GLU A 51 4.44 -21.49 -7.39
C GLU A 51 4.89 -20.10 -6.94
N GLU A 52 6.20 -19.88 -6.72
CA GLU A 52 6.72 -18.62 -6.18
C GLU A 52 6.33 -17.42 -7.04
N LYS A 53 6.43 -17.55 -8.37
CA LYS A 53 6.10 -16.47 -9.29
C LYS A 53 4.60 -16.14 -9.27
N ALA A 54 3.76 -17.16 -9.15
CA ALA A 54 2.30 -16.99 -9.08
C ALA A 54 1.89 -16.30 -7.77
N VAL A 55 2.42 -16.78 -6.64
CA VAL A 55 2.19 -16.17 -5.31
C VAL A 55 2.71 -14.74 -5.27
N ALA A 56 3.90 -14.47 -5.79
CA ALA A 56 4.47 -13.13 -5.85
C ALA A 56 3.63 -12.19 -6.72
N LYS A 57 3.05 -12.68 -7.82
CA LYS A 57 2.14 -11.89 -8.65
C LYS A 57 0.87 -11.54 -7.87
N THR A 58 0.18 -12.53 -7.31
CA THR A 58 -1.03 -12.31 -6.51
C THR A 58 -0.78 -11.41 -5.30
N ALA A 59 0.36 -11.55 -4.62
CA ALA A 59 0.72 -10.68 -3.50
C ALA A 59 0.90 -9.21 -3.94
N ARG A 60 1.42 -8.95 -5.15
CA ARG A 60 1.48 -7.58 -5.70
C ARG A 60 0.09 -7.04 -6.03
N ASP A 61 -0.76 -7.86 -6.64
CA ASP A 61 -2.16 -7.51 -6.95
C ASP A 61 -2.92 -7.14 -5.65
N ILE A 62 -2.71 -7.88 -4.55
CA ILE A 62 -3.26 -7.57 -3.22
C ILE A 62 -2.68 -6.26 -2.65
N ILE A 63 -1.37 -6.03 -2.76
CA ILE A 63 -0.75 -4.77 -2.30
C ILE A 63 -1.33 -3.57 -3.06
N ALA A 64 -1.53 -3.70 -4.37
CA ALA A 64 -2.12 -2.64 -5.19
C ALA A 64 -3.56 -2.33 -4.73
N SER A 65 -4.36 -3.35 -4.40
CA SER A 65 -5.66 -3.13 -3.75
C SER A 65 -5.52 -2.43 -2.39
N MET A 66 -4.68 -2.96 -1.50
CA MET A 66 -4.45 -2.38 -0.16
C MET A 66 -4.03 -0.91 -0.22
N LYS A 67 -3.29 -0.51 -1.26
CA LYS A 67 -2.91 0.88 -1.51
C LYS A 67 -4.14 1.75 -1.81
N ARG A 68 -5.04 1.30 -2.70
CA ARG A 68 -6.29 2.01 -3.04
C ARG A 68 -7.29 2.04 -1.89
N ASP A 69 -7.27 1.02 -1.04
CA ASP A 69 -8.08 0.91 0.16
C ASP A 69 -7.48 1.67 1.36
N TRP A 70 -6.49 2.55 1.15
CA TRP A 70 -5.84 3.37 2.18
C TRP A 70 -5.20 2.60 3.34
N MET A 71 -4.86 1.34 3.11
CA MET A 71 -4.29 0.49 4.15
C MET A 71 -2.79 0.74 4.36
N GLN A 72 -2.11 1.40 3.43
CA GLN A 72 -0.65 1.60 3.42
C GLN A 72 -0.18 2.91 4.09
N THR A 73 -0.93 4.00 3.95
CA THR A 73 -0.50 5.36 4.32
C THR A 73 -0.14 5.46 5.81
N GLY A 74 1.01 6.07 6.13
CA GLY A 74 1.50 6.21 7.50
C GLY A 74 1.81 4.89 8.24
N ARG A 75 1.87 3.74 7.55
CA ARG A 75 2.00 2.41 8.15
C ARG A 75 3.28 1.71 7.70
N LYS A 76 3.83 0.84 8.55
CA LYS A 76 5.07 0.09 8.25
C LYS A 76 4.85 -0.84 7.04
N PRO A 77 5.60 -0.69 5.93
CA PRO A 77 5.43 -1.50 4.72
C PRO A 77 5.49 -3.00 4.95
N SER A 78 6.37 -3.47 5.85
CA SER A 78 6.51 -4.88 6.20
C SER A 78 5.21 -5.54 6.67
N GLY A 79 4.33 -4.78 7.32
CA GLY A 79 3.01 -5.26 7.75
C GLY A 79 2.08 -5.55 6.57
N ILE A 80 2.08 -4.67 5.58
CA ILE A 80 1.31 -4.79 4.34
C ILE A 80 1.84 -5.96 3.51
N CYS A 81 3.17 -6.03 3.30
CA CYS A 81 3.80 -7.15 2.61
C CYS A 81 3.48 -8.49 3.27
N GLY A 82 3.53 -8.56 4.61
CA GLY A 82 3.25 -9.79 5.35
C GLY A 82 1.81 -10.24 5.19
N ALA A 83 0.84 -9.32 5.28
CA ALA A 83 -0.57 -9.64 5.09
C ALA A 83 -0.84 -10.10 3.65
N ALA A 84 -0.34 -9.36 2.66
CA ALA A 84 -0.51 -9.71 1.25
C ALA A 84 0.13 -11.06 0.89
N LEU A 85 1.34 -11.33 1.40
CA LEU A 85 2.02 -12.61 1.18
C LEU A 85 1.28 -13.77 1.83
N TYR A 86 0.74 -13.59 3.04
CA TYR A 86 -0.04 -14.61 3.74
C TYR A 86 -1.32 -14.97 2.97
N VAL A 87 -2.08 -13.95 2.55
CA VAL A 87 -3.31 -14.15 1.78
C VAL A 87 -2.99 -14.82 0.45
N ALA A 88 -2.01 -14.33 -0.30
CA ALA A 88 -1.60 -14.93 -1.58
C ALA A 88 -1.17 -16.40 -1.42
N ALA A 89 -0.37 -16.72 -0.40
CA ALA A 89 0.05 -18.09 -0.13
C ALA A 89 -1.16 -19.02 0.12
N LEU A 90 -2.12 -18.59 0.94
CA LEU A 90 -3.34 -19.36 1.19
C LEU A 90 -4.21 -19.52 -0.06
N SER A 91 -4.33 -18.47 -0.88
CA SER A 91 -5.09 -18.52 -2.14
C SER A 91 -4.51 -19.51 -3.15
N HIS A 92 -3.19 -19.73 -3.12
CA HIS A 92 -2.51 -20.74 -3.94
C HIS A 92 -2.40 -22.12 -3.25
N GLY A 93 -3.15 -22.34 -2.15
CA GLY A 93 -3.18 -23.63 -1.44
C GLY A 93 -1.94 -23.93 -0.60
N ILE A 94 -1.07 -22.95 -0.37
CA ILE A 94 0.19 -23.13 0.37
C ILE A 94 -0.09 -23.00 1.87
N LYS A 95 0.20 -24.07 2.60
CA LYS A 95 0.08 -24.10 4.06
C LYS A 95 1.23 -23.30 4.68
N CYS A 96 0.93 -22.14 5.23
CA CYS A 96 1.86 -21.36 6.05
C CYS A 96 1.17 -20.85 7.32
N SER A 97 1.92 -20.72 8.41
CA SER A 97 1.40 -20.16 9.65
C SER A 97 1.69 -18.65 9.73
N LYS A 98 0.90 -17.92 10.52
CA LYS A 98 1.17 -16.50 10.84
C LYS A 98 2.58 -16.30 11.42
N SER A 99 3.07 -17.27 12.19
CA SER A 99 4.41 -17.26 12.77
C SER A 99 5.51 -17.36 11.73
N ASP A 100 5.29 -18.10 10.64
CA ASP A 100 6.26 -18.21 9.54
C ASP A 100 6.42 -16.88 8.82
N ILE A 101 5.29 -16.22 8.52
CA ILE A 101 5.29 -14.89 7.89
C ILE A 101 5.97 -13.86 8.78
N VAL A 102 5.66 -13.83 10.07
CA VAL A 102 6.25 -12.90 11.03
C VAL A 102 7.77 -13.03 11.10
N LYS A 103 8.30 -14.26 11.05
CA LYS A 103 9.75 -14.49 11.02
C LYS A 103 10.41 -13.91 9.77
N ILE A 104 9.71 -13.90 8.65
CA ILE A 104 10.22 -13.41 7.35
C ILE A 104 10.18 -11.88 7.27
N VAL A 105 9.06 -11.26 7.68
CA VAL A 105 8.85 -9.81 7.52
C VAL A 105 9.23 -8.99 8.74
N HIS A 106 9.61 -9.63 9.85
CA HIS A 106 10.07 -9.00 11.09
C HIS A 106 9.06 -7.99 11.68
N ILE A 107 7.84 -8.46 11.97
CA ILE A 107 6.76 -7.70 12.64
C ILE A 107 6.12 -8.54 13.75
N CYS A 108 5.29 -7.94 14.59
CA CYS A 108 4.53 -8.69 15.60
C CYS A 108 3.32 -9.41 14.97
N VAL A 109 2.94 -10.58 15.52
CA VAL A 109 1.73 -11.33 15.11
C VAL A 109 0.46 -10.49 15.24
N ALA A 110 0.38 -9.63 16.26
CA ALA A 110 -0.73 -8.69 16.44
C ALA A 110 -0.84 -7.70 15.26
N THR A 111 0.29 -7.16 14.78
CA THR A 111 0.33 -6.26 13.63
C THR A 111 -0.15 -6.96 12.36
N LEU A 112 0.34 -8.19 12.11
CA LEU A 112 -0.11 -9.00 10.97
C LEU A 112 -1.63 -9.26 11.04
N THR A 113 -2.12 -9.65 12.22
CA THR A 113 -3.55 -9.95 12.42
C THR A 113 -4.42 -8.71 12.22
N LYS A 114 -4.00 -7.53 12.70
CA LYS A 114 -4.73 -6.27 12.46
C LYS A 114 -4.87 -5.98 10.96
N ARG A 115 -3.79 -6.14 10.19
CA ARG A 115 -3.82 -5.94 8.72
C ARG A 115 -4.69 -6.95 7.99
N LEU A 116 -4.70 -8.21 8.42
CA LEU A 116 -5.57 -9.24 7.85
C LEU A 116 -7.05 -8.96 8.11
N ILE A 117 -7.40 -8.51 9.32
CA ILE A 117 -8.79 -8.15 9.66
C ILE A 117 -9.25 -6.95 8.82
N GLU A 118 -8.42 -5.91 8.71
CA GLU A 118 -8.73 -4.73 7.89
C GLU A 118 -8.92 -5.10 6.42
N PHE A 119 -8.05 -5.96 5.86
CA PHE A 119 -8.21 -6.44 4.50
C PHE A 119 -9.50 -7.24 4.33
N GLY A 120 -9.85 -8.08 5.32
CA GLY A 120 -11.11 -8.83 5.32
C GLY A 120 -12.38 -7.98 5.29
N HIS A 121 -12.29 -6.67 5.57
CA HIS A 121 -13.41 -5.73 5.44
C HIS A 121 -13.44 -4.98 4.10
N THR A 122 -12.45 -5.17 3.21
CA THR A 122 -12.45 -4.55 1.88
C THR A 122 -13.16 -5.43 0.85
N GLU A 123 -13.66 -4.82 -0.22
CA GLU A 123 -14.28 -5.55 -1.33
C GLU A 123 -13.31 -6.51 -2.03
N ALA A 124 -12.00 -6.24 -1.94
CA ALA A 124 -10.99 -7.10 -2.56
C ALA A 124 -10.86 -8.46 -1.87
N ALA A 125 -11.22 -8.57 -0.59
CA ALA A 125 -11.13 -9.82 0.14
C ALA A 125 -12.19 -10.85 -0.23
N SER A 126 -13.30 -10.44 -0.87
CA SER A 126 -14.33 -11.35 -1.36
C SER A 126 -14.07 -11.86 -2.79
N LEU A 127 -13.06 -11.31 -3.48
CA LEU A 127 -12.71 -11.69 -4.85
C LEU A 127 -11.80 -12.92 -4.89
N THR A 128 -11.97 -13.72 -5.94
CA THR A 128 -11.00 -14.77 -6.29
C THR A 128 -9.70 -14.16 -6.83
N VAL A 129 -8.64 -14.97 -6.90
CA VAL A 129 -7.32 -14.53 -7.41
C VAL A 129 -7.42 -13.98 -8.84
N ASP A 130 -8.24 -14.61 -9.68
CA ASP A 130 -8.41 -14.22 -11.08
C ASP A 130 -9.26 -12.94 -11.22
N GLU A 131 -10.35 -12.84 -10.45
CA GLU A 131 -11.20 -11.63 -10.42
C GLU A 131 -10.41 -10.42 -9.90
N LEU A 132 -9.63 -10.61 -8.84
CA LEU A 132 -8.75 -9.57 -8.32
C LEU A 132 -7.72 -9.19 -9.39
N GLY A 133 -7.04 -10.16 -9.99
CA GLY A 133 -6.05 -9.91 -11.04
C GLY A 133 -6.60 -9.13 -12.23
N GLU A 134 -7.83 -9.43 -12.67
CA GLU A 134 -8.48 -8.69 -13.75
C GLU A 134 -8.88 -7.28 -13.32
N ARG A 135 -9.47 -7.12 -12.12
CA ARG A 135 -9.81 -5.81 -11.57
C ARG A 135 -8.59 -4.89 -11.51
N GLU A 136 -7.47 -5.42 -11.00
CA GLU A 136 -6.22 -4.68 -10.87
C GLU A 136 -5.65 -4.27 -12.24
N ARG A 137 -5.66 -5.17 -13.24
CA ARG A 137 -5.26 -4.85 -14.63
C ARG A 137 -6.11 -3.75 -15.26
N VAL A 138 -7.43 -3.77 -15.02
CA VAL A 138 -8.33 -2.72 -15.52
C VAL A 138 -8.02 -1.39 -14.84
N LEU A 139 -7.79 -1.39 -13.52
CA LEU A 139 -7.48 -0.18 -12.77
C LEU A 139 -6.11 0.40 -13.10
N GLU A 140 -5.11 -0.42 -13.43
CA GLU A 140 -3.80 0.04 -13.93
C GLU A 140 -3.89 0.72 -15.30
N LYS A 141 -4.76 0.22 -16.19
CA LYS A 141 -4.91 0.73 -17.57
C LYS A 141 -5.82 1.95 -17.68
N ARG A 142 -6.66 2.22 -16.69
CA ARG A 142 -7.49 3.43 -16.66
C ARG A 142 -6.58 4.59 -16.23
N PRO A 143 -6.26 5.58 -17.10
CA PRO A 143 -5.86 6.88 -16.59
C PRO A 143 -7.05 7.35 -15.74
N PHE A 144 -6.86 7.44 -14.42
CA PHE A 144 -7.91 7.71 -13.44
C PHE A 144 -8.86 8.78 -13.99
N THR A 145 -10.04 8.33 -14.42
CA THR A 145 -11.02 9.22 -15.02
C THR A 145 -11.41 10.23 -13.96
N LEU A 146 -11.19 11.50 -14.32
CA LEU A 146 -11.72 12.69 -13.69
C LEU A 146 -13.25 12.59 -13.71
N THR A 147 -13.86 11.77 -12.87
CA THR A 147 -15.27 11.88 -12.56
C THR A 147 -15.34 12.73 -11.30
N PRO A 148 -15.64 14.04 -11.42
CA PRO A 148 -15.85 14.88 -10.27
C PRO A 148 -17.08 14.33 -9.55
N HIS A 149 -16.90 13.79 -8.35
CA HIS A 149 -18.02 13.72 -7.44
C HIS A 149 -18.24 15.14 -6.95
N SER A 150 -19.19 15.82 -7.57
CA SER A 150 -19.64 17.15 -7.19
C SER A 150 -20.25 17.11 -5.79
N ASN A 151 -19.42 17.17 -4.75
CA ASN A 151 -19.88 17.71 -3.48
C ASN A 151 -19.87 19.23 -3.64
N GLU A 152 -20.92 19.76 -4.27
CA GLU A 152 -21.23 21.18 -4.22
C GLU A 152 -21.39 21.57 -2.75
N GLY A 153 -20.48 22.42 -2.24
CA GLY A 153 -20.63 23.07 -0.93
C GLY A 153 -19.59 22.71 0.15
N GLY A 154 -18.58 21.87 -0.12
CA GLY A 154 -17.56 21.54 0.88
C GLY A 154 -16.47 22.60 1.05
N ARG A 155 -16.12 22.96 2.29
CA ARG A 155 -14.90 23.74 2.60
C ARG A 155 -13.67 22.99 2.10
N LYS A 156 -12.71 23.68 1.49
CA LYS A 156 -11.42 23.09 1.11
C LYS A 156 -10.69 22.59 2.37
N LEU A 157 -10.22 21.35 2.32
CA LEU A 157 -9.43 20.70 3.38
C LEU A 157 -7.93 20.76 3.08
N CYS A 158 -7.53 21.07 1.84
CA CYS A 158 -6.12 21.24 1.47
C CYS A 158 -5.56 22.60 1.91
N LYS A 159 -4.23 22.67 2.08
CA LYS A 159 -3.50 23.92 2.41
C LYS A 159 -3.65 25.02 1.37
N HIS A 160 -3.97 24.67 0.11
CA HIS A 160 -4.18 25.61 -1.00
C HIS A 160 -5.57 26.25 -0.98
N GLN A 161 -5.82 27.15 -0.02
CA GLN A 161 -7.10 27.85 0.08
C GLN A 161 -7.29 28.86 -1.07
N ASP A 162 -6.20 29.37 -1.64
CA ASP A 162 -6.19 30.50 -2.59
C ASP A 162 -6.44 30.15 -4.08
N SER A 163 -6.49 28.86 -4.45
CA SER A 163 -6.80 28.44 -5.84
C SER A 163 -8.31 28.51 -6.16
N ASP A 164 -8.74 28.20 -7.38
CA ASP A 164 -10.17 27.99 -7.70
C ASP A 164 -10.82 26.94 -6.77
N GLY A 165 -12.17 26.92 -6.71
CA GLY A 165 -12.99 26.11 -5.80
C GLY A 165 -12.60 24.62 -5.67
N PRO A 166 -13.11 23.91 -4.64
CA PRO A 166 -12.78 22.49 -4.44
C PRO A 166 -13.13 21.67 -5.69
N PHE A 167 -12.18 20.85 -6.16
CA PHE A 167 -12.35 20.03 -7.36
C PHE A 167 -13.15 18.77 -7.04
N THR A 168 -12.71 17.99 -6.04
CA THR A 168 -13.44 16.84 -5.45
C THR A 168 -12.77 16.48 -4.12
N TYR A 169 -13.49 15.77 -3.23
CA TYR A 169 -13.04 15.39 -1.88
C TYR A 169 -12.51 16.57 -1.02
N GLY A 170 -12.95 17.81 -1.29
CA GLY A 170 -12.46 19.01 -0.60
C GLY A 170 -11.01 19.40 -0.95
N LEU A 171 -10.43 18.85 -2.02
CA LEU A 171 -9.08 19.16 -2.50
C LEU A 171 -9.11 20.07 -3.72
N CYS A 172 -8.12 20.96 -3.88
CA CYS A 172 -7.89 21.67 -5.14
C CYS A 172 -7.38 20.70 -6.23
N SER A 173 -7.40 21.13 -7.50
CA SER A 173 -7.02 20.26 -8.63
C SER A 173 -5.61 19.65 -8.51
N SER A 174 -4.62 20.43 -8.03
CA SER A 174 -3.25 19.93 -7.82
C SER A 174 -3.18 18.91 -6.67
N CYS A 175 -3.74 19.25 -5.50
CA CYS A 175 -3.80 18.31 -4.37
C CYS A 175 -4.58 17.04 -4.70
N HIS A 176 -5.62 17.13 -5.53
CA HIS A 176 -6.34 15.95 -5.98
C HIS A 176 -5.48 15.06 -6.90
N LYS A 177 -4.68 15.65 -7.80
CA LYS A 177 -3.73 14.88 -8.63
C LYS A 177 -2.67 14.20 -7.77
N ASP A 178 -2.13 14.90 -6.77
CA ASP A 178 -1.16 14.33 -5.84
C ASP A 178 -1.77 13.20 -5.01
N PHE A 179 -3.00 13.42 -4.51
CA PHE A 179 -3.79 12.41 -3.79
C PHE A 179 -4.01 11.15 -4.62
N VAL A 180 -4.42 11.28 -5.88
CA VAL A 180 -4.60 10.15 -6.79
C VAL A 180 -3.27 9.44 -7.05
N THR A 181 -2.18 10.19 -7.23
CA THR A 181 -0.85 9.63 -7.49
C THR A 181 -0.32 8.83 -6.30
N LEU A 182 -0.48 9.36 -5.08
CA LEU A 182 -0.01 8.73 -3.86
C LEU A 182 -0.84 7.52 -3.47
N SER A 183 -2.16 7.62 -3.61
CA SER A 183 -3.10 6.65 -3.03
C SER A 183 -3.66 5.69 -4.07
N GLY A 184 -3.51 5.98 -5.37
CA GLY A 184 -4.17 5.24 -6.44
C GLY A 184 -5.68 5.51 -6.51
N GLY A 185 -6.13 6.68 -6.03
CA GLY A 185 -7.54 7.08 -5.99
C GLY A 185 -8.37 6.41 -4.90
N LEU A 186 -9.64 6.81 -4.78
CA LEU A 186 -10.64 6.14 -3.95
C LEU A 186 -11.54 5.30 -4.87
N VAL A 187 -11.46 3.98 -4.75
CA VAL A 187 -12.43 3.06 -5.34
C VAL A 187 -12.97 2.22 -4.20
N GLY A 188 -14.18 2.56 -3.73
CA GLY A 188 -14.77 1.97 -2.53
C GLY A 188 -14.67 2.91 -1.33
N GLY A 189 -15.81 3.34 -0.81
CA GLY A 189 -15.95 4.39 0.20
C GLY A 189 -15.55 3.97 1.62
N SER A 190 -14.38 3.37 1.78
CA SER A 190 -13.81 3.08 3.09
C SER A 190 -12.93 4.26 3.50
N ASP A 191 -13.33 4.99 4.53
CA ASP A 191 -12.44 5.95 5.19
C ASP A 191 -11.14 5.24 5.61
N PRO A 192 -9.98 5.92 5.53
CA PRO A 192 -8.72 5.35 6.01
C PRO A 192 -8.92 4.84 7.44
N PRO A 193 -8.61 3.56 7.74
CA PRO A 193 -8.83 3.00 9.06
C PRO A 193 -8.04 3.81 10.11
N ALA A 194 -8.78 4.39 11.06
CA ALA A 194 -8.26 5.19 12.17
C ALA A 194 -7.12 4.51 12.95
#